data_AF-A0A2T4PXM3-F1
#
_entry.id   AF-A0A2T4PXM3-F1
#
_cell.length_a   1.000
_cell.length_b   1.000
_cell.length_c   1.000
_cell.angle_alpha   90.00
_cell.angle_beta   90.00
_cell.angle_gamma   90.00
#
_symmetry.space_group_name_H-M   'P 1'
#
loop_
_entity.id
_entity.type
_entity.pdbx_description
1 polymer ?
#
loop_
_entity_poly.entity_id
_entity_poly.type
_entity_poly.pdbx_seq_one_letter_code
_entity_poly.pdbx_strand_id
1 'polypeptide(L)' 'TNIIPFFRIQNIDISEGFIMRKYQLATVTLSTAGGNSELLLINKEKAEEIKHLIKERRNSENLNQNDVKL' A
#
# COMPACT_ATOMS: atom_id res chain seq x y z
N THR A 1 16.55 -2.87 -6.24
CA THR A 1 15.11 -3.14 -5.96
C THR A 1 14.87 -2.99 -4.49
N ASN A 2 13.98 -2.08 -4.08
CA ASN A 2 13.62 -1.91 -2.67
C ASN A 2 12.51 -2.90 -2.32
N ILE A 3 12.74 -3.76 -1.34
CA ILE A 3 11.76 -4.74 -0.86
C ILE A 3 11.27 -4.27 0.51
N ILE A 4 9.96 -4.05 0.63
CA ILE A 4 9.32 -3.61 1.88
C ILE A 4 8.46 -4.75 2.41
N PRO A 5 8.81 -5.35 3.57
CA PRO A 5 7.98 -6.36 4.21
C PRO A 5 6.64 -5.78 4.67
N PHE A 6 5.56 -6.56 4.52
CA PHE A 6 4.20 -6.14 4.89
C PHE A 6 4.08 -5.67 6.34
N PHE A 7 4.70 -6.37 7.29
CA PHE A 7 4.66 -6.01 8.71
C PHE A 7 5.33 -4.67 9.06
N ARG A 8 6.16 -4.10 8.16
CA ARG A 8 6.77 -2.78 8.35
C ARG A 8 5.91 -1.63 7.84
N ILE A 9 4.87 -1.92 7.08
CA ILE A 9 3.96 -0.93 6.50
C ILE A 9 2.99 -0.49 7.59
N GLN A 10 3.01 0.80 7.91
CA GLN A 10 2.15 1.40 8.94
C GLN A 10 0.93 2.08 8.31
N ASN A 11 1.15 2.85 7.23
CA ASN A 11 0.09 3.53 6.51
C ASN A 11 0.27 3.44 4.99
N ILE A 12 -0.86 3.53 4.27
CA ILE A 12 -0.92 3.48 2.80
C ILE A 12 -1.86 4.58 2.31
N ASP A 13 -1.28 5.57 1.66
CA ASP A 13 -2.01 6.70 1.09
C ASP A 13 -1.98 6.64 -0.44
N ILE A 14 -3.08 7.10 -1.04
CA ILE A 14 -3.17 7.32 -2.48
C ILE A 14 -3.50 8.79 -2.67
N SER A 15 -2.69 9.46 -3.48
CA SER A 15 -2.89 10.87 -3.81
C SER A 15 -2.93 11.06 -5.33
N GLU A 16 -3.78 11.98 -5.78
CA GLU A 16 -3.89 12.35 -7.19
C GLU A 16 -4.22 13.84 -7.32
N GLY A 17 -3.36 14.56 -8.05
CA GLY A 17 -3.59 15.95 -8.43
C GLY A 17 -4.52 16.09 -9.64
N PHE A 18 -4.85 17.33 -10.00
CA PHE A 18 -5.74 17.62 -11.14
C PHE A 18 -5.27 17.00 -12.46
N ILE A 19 -3.98 17.17 -12.79
CA ILE A 19 -3.39 16.62 -14.02
C ILE A 19 -3.41 15.08 -13.98
N MET A 20 -3.08 14.49 -12.83
CA MET A 20 -3.03 13.04 -12.65
C MET A 20 -4.42 12.42 -12.84
N ARG A 21 -5.49 13.05 -12.31
CA ARG A 21 -6.88 12.62 -12.53
C ARG A 21 -7.24 12.57 -14.02
N LYS A 22 -6.83 13.57 -14.80
CA LYS A 22 -7.09 13.62 -16.25
C LYS A 22 -6.44 12.44 -16.99
N TYR A 23 -5.27 11.99 -16.53
CA TYR A 23 -4.53 10.87 -17.13
C TYR A 23 -4.71 9.54 -16.40
N GLN A 24 -5.64 9.46 -15.45
CA GLN A 24 -5.87 8.26 -14.62
C GLN A 24 -4.60 7.77 -13.91
N LEU A 25 -3.81 8.71 -13.38
CA LEU A 25 -2.59 8.44 -12.64
C LEU A 25 -2.76 8.74 -11.14
N ALA A 26 -1.97 8.06 -10.31
CA ALA A 26 -1.95 8.23 -8.87
C ALA A 26 -0.53 8.01 -8.32
N THR A 27 -0.28 8.54 -7.13
CA THR A 27 0.90 8.24 -6.32
C THR A 27 0.48 7.41 -5.12
N VAL A 28 1.16 6.28 -4.89
CA VAL A 28 1.01 5.48 -3.67
C VAL A 28 2.15 5.82 -2.73
N THR A 29 1.84 6.23 -1.51
CA THR A 29 2.83 6.48 -0.45
C THR A 29 2.68 5.41 0.62
N LEU A 30 3.76 4.67 0.86
CA LEU A 30 3.88 3.66 1.90
C LEU A 30 4.73 4.22 3.03
N SER A 31 4.09 4.48 4.18
CA SER A 31 4.79 4.95 5.38
C SER A 31 5.21 3.74 6.20
N THR A 32 6.51 3.60 6.43
CA THR A 32 7.11 2.50 7.20
C THR A 32 7.83 3.03 8.43
N ALA A 33 8.24 2.15 9.35
CA ALA A 33 9.04 2.54 10.52
C ALA A 33 10.40 3.18 10.15
N GLY A 34 10.88 2.99 8.92
CA GLY A 34 12.15 3.53 8.43
C GLY A 34 11.99 4.71 7.46
N GLY A 35 10.79 5.27 7.32
CA GLY A 35 10.49 6.36 6.38
C GLY A 35 9.48 5.97 5.31
N ASN A 36 9.38 6.82 4.29
CA ASN A 36 8.36 6.70 3.24
C ASN A 36 8.96 6.11 1.95
N SER A 37 8.18 5.29 1.28
CA SER A 37 8.46 4.82 -0.08
C SER A 37 7.29 5.17 -0.99
N GLU A 38 7.58 5.64 -2.19
CA GLU A 38 6.56 6.14 -3.11
C GLU A 38 6.61 5.42 -4.45
N LEU A 39 5.43 5.12 -4.98
CA LEU A 39 5.22 4.70 -6.35
C LEU A 39 4.54 5.85 -7.09
N LEU A 40 5.31 6.57 -7.90
CA LEU A 40 4.87 7.80 -8.54
C LEU A 40 4.21 7.52 -9.89
N LEU A 41 3.14 8.27 -10.19
CA LEU A 41 2.52 8.36 -11.52
C LEU A 41 2.14 6.98 -12.11
N ILE A 42 1.66 6.07 -11.28
CA ILE A 42 1.16 4.77 -11.72
C ILE A 42 -0.31 4.89 -12.10
N ASN A 43 -0.83 3.96 -12.90
CA ASN A 43 -2.27 3.91 -13.19
C ASN A 43 -3.08 3.85 -11.88
N LYS A 44 -4.14 4.65 -11.79
CA LYS A 44 -4.99 4.77 -10.61
C LYS A 44 -5.63 3.44 -10.20
N GLU A 45 -6.10 2.66 -11.16
CA GLU A 45 -6.67 1.34 -10.89
C GLU A 45 -5.62 0.42 -10.26
N LYS A 46 -4.38 0.47 -10.78
CA LYS A 46 -3.26 -0.29 -10.22
C LYS A 46 -2.88 0.18 -8.80
N ALA A 47 -2.97 1.48 -8.53
CA ALA A 47 -2.73 2.03 -7.19
C ALA A 47 -3.74 1.49 -6.16
N GLU A 48 -5.03 1.47 -6.51
CA GLU A 48 -6.08 0.92 -5.66
C GLU A 48 -5.94 -0.60 -5.47
N GLU A 49 -5.60 -1.34 -6.54
CA GLU A 49 -5.31 -2.77 -6.46
C GLU A 49 -4.18 -3.06 -5.47
N ILE A 50 -3.06 -2.34 -5.56
CA ILE A 50 -1.92 -2.48 -4.64
C ILE A 50 -2.36 -2.23 -3.19
N LYS A 51 -3.11 -1.15 -2.96
CA LYS A 51 -3.60 -0.81 -1.61
C LYS A 51 -4.53 -1.89 -1.06
N HIS A 52 -5.42 -2.44 -1.88
CA HIS A 52 -6.32 -3.51 -1.50
C HIS A 52 -5.55 -4.79 -1.16
N LEU A 53 -4.63 -5.22 -2.03
CA LEU A 53 -3.79 -6.41 -1.82
C LEU A 53 -2.98 -6.32 -0.53
N ILE A 54 -2.37 -5.17 -0.25
CA ILE A 54 -1.59 -4.98 0.99
C ILE A 54 -2.52 -5.07 2.22
N LYS A 55 -3.71 -4.45 2.17
CA LYS A 55 -4.68 -4.50 3.27
C LYS A 55 -5.18 -5.92 3.53
N GLU A 56 -5.53 -6.66 2.49
CA GLU A 56 -5.96 -8.06 2.61
C GLU A 56 -4.86 -8.92 3.21
N ARG A 57 -3.62 -8.81 2.70
CA ARG A 57 -2.51 -9.61 3.20
C ARG A 57 -2.24 -9.34 4.68
N ARG A 58 -2.30 -8.07 5.10
CA ARG A 58 -2.17 -7.68 6.51
C ARG A 58 -3.28 -8.31 7.35
N ASN A 59 -4.53 -8.27 6.89
CA ASN A 59 -5.65 -8.84 7.64
C ASN A 59 -5.54 -10.38 7.76
N SER A 60 -5.13 -11.07 6.70
CA SER A 60 -4.90 -12.52 6.74
C SER A 60 -3.77 -12.93 7.70
N GLU A 61 -2.69 -12.15 7.79
CA GLU A 61 -1.62 -12.39 8.77
C GLU A 61 -2.08 -12.19 10.21
N ASN A 62 -2.95 -11.20 10.45
CA ASN A 62 -3.54 -10.99 11.78
C ASN A 62 -4.48 -12.13 12.18
N LEU A 63 -5.28 -12.66 11.25
CA LEU A 63 -6.17 -13.80 11.49
C LEU A 63 -5.38 -15.05 11.90
N ASN A 64 -4.35 -15.41 11.13
CA ASN A 64 -3.52 -16.58 11.41
C ASN A 64 -2.72 -16.46 12.73
N GLN A 65 -2.33 -15.25 13.15
CA GLN A 65 -1.68 -15.05 14.46
C GLN A 65 -2.62 -15.26 15.65
N ASN A 66 -3.93 -15.12 15.47
CA ASN A 66 -4.91 -15.34 16.54
C ASN A 66 -5.23 -16.83 16.72
N ASP A 67 -5.21 -17.62 15.65
CA ASP A 67 -5.52 -19.06 15.69
C ASP A 67 -4.42 -19.90 16.35
N VAL A 68 -3.15 -19.45 16.33
CA VAL A 68 -2.01 -20.16 16.94
C VAL A 68 -1.89 -19.89 18.46
N LYS A 69 -2.64 -18.92 19.00
CA LYS A 69 -2.58 -18.53 20.42
C LYS A 69 -3.67 -19.17 21.29
N LEU A 70 -4.47 -20.07 20.74
CA LEU A 70 -5.48 -20.90 21.44
C LEU A 70 -4.94 -22.33 21.65
#